data_AF-A0A9E5T7F0-F1
#
_entry.id   AF-A0A9E5T7F0-F1
#
_cell.length_a   1.000
_cell.length_b   1.000
_cell.length_c   1.000
_cell.angle_alpha   90.00
_cell.angle_beta   90.00
_cell.angle_gamma   90.00
#
_symmetry.space_group_name_H-M   'P 1'
#
loop_
_entity.id
_entity.type
_entity.pdbx_description
1 polymer ?
#
loop_
_entity_poly.entity_id
_entity_poly.type
_entity_poly.pdbx_seq_one_letter_code
_entity_poly.pdbx_strand_id
1 'polypeptide(L)'
;SGRVGEWNLGTLAVRQSDTADLAEQDLFVGRLTRNVLDESTLGVIVTHGDPRSEIDNTLVGADFRYRNANTALGIMEAEAWYQISDTEGLERDDHA
;
A
#
# COMPACT_ATOMS: atom_id res chain seq x y z
N SER A 1 2.61 13.41 5.37
CA SER A 1 1.24 12.85 5.52
C SER A 1 0.29 13.95 5.96
N GLY A 2 -1.01 13.77 5.77
CA GLY A 2 -2.04 14.74 6.15
C GLY A 2 -3.43 14.12 6.23
N ARG A 3 -4.40 14.91 6.70
CA ARG A 3 -5.82 14.53 6.79
C ARG A 3 -6.68 15.54 6.05
N VAL A 4 -7.60 15.05 5.22
CA VAL A 4 -8.59 15.87 4.49
C VAL A 4 -9.97 15.27 4.73
N GLY A 5 -10.78 15.95 5.55
CA GLY A 5 -12.05 15.40 6.02
C GLY A 5 -11.85 14.06 6.74
N GLU A 6 -12.56 13.03 6.28
CA GLU A 6 -12.46 11.67 6.82
C GLU A 6 -11.27 10.86 6.29
N TRP A 7 -10.54 11.40 5.30
CA TRP A 7 -9.44 10.72 4.64
C TRP A 7 -8.08 11.08 5.25
N ASN A 8 -7.22 10.08 5.40
CA ASN A 8 -5.81 10.24 5.70
C ASN A 8 -5.01 9.91 4.44
N LEU A 9 -4.00 10.71 4.15
CA LEU A 9 -3.08 10.55 3.03
C LEU A 9 -1.64 10.46 3.55
N GLY A 10 -0.94 9.40 3.13
CA GLY A 10 0.50 9.24 3.29
C GLY A 10 1.16 9.11 1.92
N THR A 11 2.27 9.79 1.73
CA THR A 11 3.11 9.62 0.53
C THR A 11 4.57 9.61 0.94
N LEU A 12 5.38 8.83 0.23
CA LEU A 12 6.83 8.80 0.36
C LEU A 12 7.41 8.70 -1.05
N ALA A 13 8.37 9.56 -1.36
CA ALA A 13 9.18 9.47 -2.56
C ALA A 13 10.66 9.40 -2.13
N VAL A 14 11.40 8.47 -2.70
CA VAL A 14 12.81 8.25 -2.41
C VAL A 14 13.56 8.18 -3.72
N ARG A 15 14.64 8.94 -3.82
CA ARG A 15 15.63 8.77 -4.88
C ARG A 15 16.80 7.98 -4.32
N GLN A 16 17.02 6.80 -4.88
CA GLN A 16 18.13 5.93 -4.53
C GLN A 16 19.28 6.23 -5.48
N SER A 17 20.42 6.65 -4.93
CA SER A 17 21.64 6.86 -5.72
C SER A 17 22.08 5.57 -6.39
N ASP A 18 22.85 5.72 -7.46
CA ASP A 18 23.49 4.62 -8.15
C ASP A 18 24.44 3.85 -7.21
N THR A 19 24.58 2.56 -7.50
CA THR A 19 25.55 1.67 -6.88
C THR A 19 26.43 1.05 -7.97
N ALA A 20 27.37 0.18 -7.60
CA ALA A 20 28.20 -0.50 -8.59
C ALA A 20 27.39 -1.34 -9.60
N ASP A 21 26.20 -1.81 -9.20
CA ASP A 21 25.40 -2.79 -9.94
C ASP A 21 24.00 -2.29 -10.33
N LEU A 22 23.62 -1.05 -9.95
CA LEU A 22 22.28 -0.48 -10.20
C LEU A 22 22.38 1.02 -10.47
N ALA A 23 21.73 1.47 -11.54
CA ALA A 23 21.52 2.90 -11.83
C ALA A 23 20.62 3.58 -10.76
N GLU A 24 20.63 4.92 -10.75
CA GLU A 24 19.73 5.72 -9.92
C GLU A 24 18.26 5.31 -10.14
N GLN A 25 17.52 5.10 -9.04
CA GLN A 25 16.11 4.69 -9.06
C GLN A 25 15.22 5.68 -8.30
N ASP A 26 14.02 5.93 -8.80
CA ASP A 26 12.98 6.66 -8.08
C ASP A 26 11.93 5.67 -7.56
N LEU A 27 11.71 5.70 -6.25
CA LEU A 27 10.73 4.86 -5.56
C LEU A 27 9.62 5.73 -5.02
N PHE A 28 8.38 5.27 -5.18
CA PHE A 28 7.20 5.98 -4.70
C PHE A 28 6.24 5.05 -3.97
N VAL A 29 5.65 5.57 -2.89
CA VAL A 29 4.53 4.96 -2.17
C VAL A 29 3.48 6.03 -1.92
N GLY A 30 2.23 5.73 -2.26
CA GLY A 30 1.06 6.53 -1.91
C GLY A 30 0.03 5.66 -1.21
N ARG A 31 -0.52 6.12 -0.08
CA ARG A 31 -1.55 5.41 0.67
C ARG A 31 -2.66 6.35 1.12
N LEU A 32 -3.89 5.96 0.85
CA LEU A 32 -5.11 6.63 1.31
C LEU A 32 -5.86 5.72 2.25
N THR A 33 -6.32 6.24 3.38
CA THR A 33 -7.17 5.49 4.31
C THR A 33 -8.33 6.34 4.82
N ARG A 34 -9.40 5.69 5.23
CA ARG A 34 -10.57 6.33 5.82
C ARG A 34 -11.16 5.43 6.91
N ASN A 35 -11.60 6.03 8.01
CA ASN A 35 -12.40 5.32 9.00
C ASN A 35 -13.80 5.06 8.43
N VAL A 36 -14.26 3.83 8.57
CA VAL A 36 -15.59 3.38 8.15
C VAL A 36 -16.19 2.58 9.30
N LEU A 37 -17.51 2.52 9.39
CA LEU A 37 -18.18 2.01 10.61
C LEU A 37 -17.66 2.79 11.85
N ASP A 38 -17.80 2.24 13.05
CA ASP A 38 -17.39 2.95 14.27
C ASP A 38 -15.88 2.86 14.53
N GLU A 39 -15.25 1.71 14.28
CA GLU A 39 -13.84 1.43 14.61
C GLU A 39 -13.04 0.80 13.46
N SER A 40 -13.65 0.68 12.28
CA SER A 40 -13.07 -0.02 11.13
C SER A 40 -12.38 0.95 10.16
N THR A 41 -11.54 0.43 9.26
CA THR A 41 -10.75 1.24 8.33
C THR A 41 -10.72 0.59 6.96
N LEU A 42 -10.88 1.41 5.92
CA LEU A 42 -10.64 1.04 4.52
C LEU A 42 -9.39 1.77 4.02
N GLY A 43 -8.55 1.07 3.27
CA GLY A 43 -7.31 1.59 2.71
C GLY A 43 -7.11 1.20 1.24
N VAL A 44 -6.39 2.06 0.52
CA VAL A 44 -5.82 1.77 -0.79
C VAL A 44 -4.36 2.23 -0.82
N ILE A 45 -3.53 1.48 -1.52
CA ILE A 45 -2.09 1.76 -1.66
C ILE A 45 -1.67 1.61 -3.11
N VAL A 46 -0.73 2.45 -3.53
CA VAL A 46 0.00 2.34 -4.78
C VAL A 46 1.49 2.44 -4.49
N THR A 47 2.29 1.60 -5.14
CA THR A 47 3.74 1.69 -5.13
C THR A 47 4.28 1.68 -6.56
N HIS A 48 5.42 2.33 -6.77
CA HIS A 48 6.11 2.36 -8.05
C HIS A 48 7.63 2.33 -7.86
N GLY A 49 8.31 1.60 -8.75
CA GLY A 49 9.76 1.39 -8.79
C GLY A 49 10.19 0.03 -8.19
N ASP A 50 11.34 -0.49 -8.62
CA ASP A 50 12.00 -1.67 -8.01
C ASP A 50 13.35 -1.27 -7.40
N PRO A 51 13.54 -1.37 -6.07
CA PRO A 51 14.81 -0.99 -5.44
C PRO A 51 15.96 -1.97 -5.72
N ARG A 52 15.69 -3.11 -6.36
CA ARG A 52 16.66 -4.22 -6.53
C ARG A 52 17.04 -4.45 -7.99
N SER A 53 16.43 -3.74 -8.94
CA SER A 53 16.63 -3.94 -10.36
C SER A 53 16.36 -2.66 -11.13
N GLU A 54 16.80 -2.59 -12.39
CA GLU A 54 16.54 -1.46 -13.30
C GLU A 54 15.29 -1.71 -14.16
N ILE A 55 14.29 -2.39 -13.61
CA ILE A 55 13.00 -2.62 -14.28
C ILE A 55 11.87 -1.99 -13.48
N ASP A 56 10.83 -1.58 -14.18
CA ASP A 56 9.68 -0.95 -13.54
C ASP A 56 8.78 -2.00 -12.86
N ASN A 57 8.36 -1.70 -11.63
CA ASN A 57 7.31 -2.43 -10.92
C ASN A 57 6.26 -1.45 -10.38
N THR A 58 4.99 -1.74 -10.63
CA THR A 58 3.88 -0.99 -10.05
C THR A 58 2.93 -1.95 -9.33
N LEU A 59 2.62 -1.64 -8.08
CA LEU A 59 1.64 -2.39 -7.29
C LEU A 59 0.48 -1.50 -6.91
N VAL A 60 -0.73 -2.06 -6.97
CA VAL A 60 -1.94 -1.46 -6.41
C VAL A 60 -2.56 -2.45 -5.43
N GLY A 61 -2.97 -1.97 -4.27
CA GLY A 61 -3.61 -2.79 -3.26
C GLY A 61 -4.75 -2.08 -2.54
N ALA A 62 -5.62 -2.86 -1.93
CA ALA A 62 -6.69 -2.42 -1.06
C ALA A 62 -6.76 -3.29 0.19
N ASP A 63 -7.16 -2.69 1.31
CA ASP A 63 -7.28 -3.37 2.59
C ASP A 63 -8.49 -2.87 3.38
N PHE A 64 -9.06 -3.77 4.18
CA PHE A 64 -10.12 -3.48 5.10
C PHE A 64 -9.83 -4.13 6.45
N ARG A 65 -9.88 -3.32 7.51
CA ARG A 65 -9.75 -3.76 8.90
C ARG A 65 -11.07 -3.56 9.61
N TYR A 66 -11.73 -4.65 9.97
CA TYR A 66 -12.86 -4.65 10.87
C TYR A 66 -12.39 -4.61 12.33
N ARG A 67 -13.04 -3.78 13.13
CA ARG A 67 -12.91 -3.80 14.59
C ARG A 67 -14.22 -3.44 15.25
N ASN A 68 -14.52 -4.10 16.36
CA ASN A 68 -15.64 -3.79 17.22
C ASN A 68 -15.26 -4.09 18.68
N ALA A 69 -15.13 -3.06 19.51
CA ALA A 69 -14.83 -3.22 20.93
C ALA A 69 -16.07 -3.47 21.81
N ASN A 70 -17.27 -3.33 21.26
CA ASN A 70 -18.54 -3.38 22.00
C ASN A 70 -19.28 -4.71 21.79
N THR A 71 -18.59 -5.84 21.92
CA THR A 71 -19.22 -7.16 21.85
C THR A 71 -19.19 -7.88 23.19
N ALA A 72 -20.17 -8.76 23.43
CA ALA A 72 -20.25 -9.56 24.66
C ALA A 72 -19.08 -10.54 24.83
N LEU A 73 -18.30 -10.79 23.77
CA LEU A 73 -17.15 -11.69 23.75
C LEU A 73 -15.80 -10.93 23.84
N GLY A 74 -15.82 -9.60 24.02
CA GLY A 74 -14.63 -8.75 24.03
C GLY A 74 -14.40 -8.01 22.70
N ILE A 75 -13.15 -7.65 22.41
CA ILE A 75 -12.81 -6.96 21.16
C ILE A 75 -12.76 -7.99 20.03
N MET A 76 -13.50 -7.75 18.95
CA MET A 76 -13.42 -8.53 17.71
C MET A 76 -12.65 -7.75 16.65
N GLU A 77 -11.70 -8.40 15.98
CA GLU A 77 -10.90 -7.84 14.90
C GLU A 77 -10.79 -8.83 13.74
N ALA A 78 -10.84 -8.32 12.51
CA ALA A 78 -10.60 -9.09 11.30
C ALA A 78 -9.97 -8.19 10.24
N GLU A 79 -9.18 -8.77 9.34
CA GLU A 79 -8.50 -8.05 8.27
C GLU A 79 -8.61 -8.82 6.96
N ALA A 80 -8.82 -8.09 5.87
CA ALA A 80 -8.76 -8.60 4.52
C ALA A 80 -7.98 -7.60 3.66
N TRP A 81 -7.15 -8.11 2.77
CA TRP A 81 -6.37 -7.31 1.83
C TRP A 81 -6.28 -8.03 0.50
N TYR A 82 -5.99 -7.26 -0.53
CA TYR A 82 -5.74 -7.76 -1.87
C TYR A 82 -4.79 -6.83 -2.59
N GLN A 83 -3.82 -7.38 -3.31
CA GLN A 83 -2.87 -6.62 -4.10
C GLN A 83 -2.62 -7.26 -5.46
N ILE A 84 -2.32 -6.42 -6.45
CA ILE A 84 -1.87 -6.82 -7.78
C ILE A 84 -0.65 -5.99 -8.13
N SER A 85 0.36 -6.61 -8.75
CA SER A 85 1.52 -5.93 -9.32
C SER A 85 1.76 -6.28 -10.77
N ASP A 86 2.16 -5.26 -11.52
CA ASP A 86 2.67 -5.35 -12.88
C ASP A 86 4.19 -5.10 -12.83
N THR A 87 4.96 -5.99 -13.47
CA THR A 87 6.43 -5.93 -13.49
C THR A 87 6.90 -6.01 -14.92
N GLU A 88 7.76 -5.08 -15.33
CA GLU A 88 8.30 -5.07 -16.68
C GLU A 88 9.01 -6.40 -17.02
N GLY A 89 8.69 -6.94 -18.19
CA GLY A 89 9.27 -8.19 -18.69
C GLY A 89 8.67 -9.47 -18.09
N LEU A 90 7.65 -9.37 -17.23
CA LEU A 90 6.88 -10.52 -16.74
C LEU A 90 5.47 -10.51 -17.35
N GLU A 91 5.09 -11.57 -18.06
CA GLU A 91 3.73 -11.73 -18.62
C GLU A 91 2.66 -12.12 -17.56
N ARG A 92 3.01 -12.05 -16.27
CA ARG A 92 2.18 -12.59 -15.18
C ARG A 92 1.83 -11.50 -14.18
N ASP A 93 0.53 -11.20 -14.09
CA ASP A 93 -0.02 -10.33 -13.05
C ASP A 93 0.06 -11.05 -11.69
N ASP A 94 1.03 -10.65 -10.87
CA ASP A 94 1.22 -11.21 -9.53
C ASP A 94 0.15 -10.63 -8.59
N HIS A 95 -0.61 -11.50 -7.93
CA HIS A 95 -1.67 -11.11 -7.00
C HIS A 95 -1.62 -11.93 -5.72
N ALA A 96 -2.03 -11.31 -4.61
CA ALA A 96 -2.10 -11.96 -3.29
C ALA A 96 -3.26 -11.37 -2.48
#